data_AF-A0A850QJX8-F1
#
_entry.id   AF-A0A850QJX8-F1
#
_cell.length_a   1.000
_cell.length_b   1.000
_cell.length_c   1.000
_cell.angle_alpha   90.00
_cell.angle_beta   90.00
_cell.angle_gamma   90.00
#
_symmetry.space_group_name_H-M   'P 1'
#
loop_
_entity.id
_entity.type
_entity.pdbx_description
1 polymer ?
#
loop_
_entity_poly.entity_id
_entity_poly.type
_entity_poly.pdbx_seq_one_letter_code
_entity_poly.pdbx_strand_id
1 'polypeptide(L)'
;MTSLKKSLLAIVKGFSIPVFLNGEELERPHAIAHLPTTCDIGCGVAYIPGLAKPNSDIDFRSVIYFQGLPVSCPDLGTAWQFAKVNIVHIDNTFSVRMPDRDSFIDPVETAERIKSALKQAILNTLNNIKATRPVTEFVEYFKALCLVDAQYLLNDVDLLPTEVIETMDHIPDRHNSFQTSFVDEPIHKNKLVGNQQLLIANLDNYHHSEIDNYFALSSLLFWEDALLIKTRDLHKDHWVHGMTKDPKAAKLDVVYEASSSEHFSFRFVCGNLHLVPGFTVNAWGHSYHITNESITLEDGNIICGNDFPSDALLQLDSYETDEVFNEQVHDDDTSSLSHLLFSMRGEKPEVSVQRALQSERIPSMTGCQNTATCVVIAEKKLQVTPLLDILKAFSASLSLPVDVHQMQDFIASLNLAVSQHV
;
A
#
# COMPACT_ATOMS: atom_id res chain seq x y z
N MET A 1 14.90 31.04 -41.04
CA MET A 1 15.72 29.81 -41.10
C MET A 1 15.40 28.82 -39.98
N THR A 2 15.13 29.27 -38.75
CA THR A 2 14.83 28.39 -37.60
C THR A 2 13.61 27.49 -37.80
N SER A 3 12.54 27.99 -38.44
CA SER A 3 11.31 27.21 -38.73
C SER A 3 11.55 26.08 -39.77
N LEU A 4 12.37 26.33 -40.80
CA LEU A 4 12.70 25.33 -41.82
C LEU A 4 13.59 24.22 -41.25
N LYS A 5 14.65 24.56 -40.50
CA LYS A 5 15.52 23.57 -39.86
C LYS A 5 14.73 22.69 -38.89
N LYS A 6 13.82 23.29 -38.11
CA LYS A 6 12.92 22.56 -37.19
C LYS A 6 11.98 21.59 -37.94
N SER A 7 11.40 22.03 -39.05
CA SER A 7 10.48 21.20 -39.84
C SER A 7 11.22 20.03 -40.51
N LEU A 8 12.41 20.27 -41.07
CA LEU A 8 13.26 19.22 -41.65
C LEU A 8 13.71 18.21 -40.59
N LEU A 9 14.15 18.67 -39.42
CA LEU A 9 14.54 17.79 -38.30
C LEU A 9 13.41 16.88 -37.82
N ALA A 10 12.14 17.26 -38.00
CA ALA A 10 11.01 16.40 -37.66
C ALA A 10 10.83 15.25 -38.68
N ILE A 11 11.07 15.52 -39.97
CA ILE A 11 10.81 14.60 -41.08
C ILE A 11 11.99 13.64 -41.30
N VAL A 12 13.23 14.13 -41.22
CA VAL A 12 14.42 13.36 -41.62
C VAL A 12 14.82 12.26 -40.64
N LYS A 13 14.20 12.20 -39.45
CA LYS A 13 14.61 11.32 -38.35
C LYS A 13 14.81 9.86 -38.75
N GLY A 14 13.99 9.34 -39.67
CA GLY A 14 14.02 7.95 -40.14
C GLY A 14 14.75 7.71 -41.46
N PHE A 15 15.35 8.74 -42.08
CA PHE A 15 15.98 8.58 -43.40
C PHE A 15 17.20 7.66 -43.31
N SER A 16 17.30 6.72 -44.26
CA SER A 16 18.44 5.80 -44.37
C SER A 16 19.70 6.46 -44.93
N ILE A 17 19.54 7.56 -45.66
CA ILE A 17 20.64 8.35 -46.24
C ILE A 17 20.93 9.60 -45.41
N PRO A 18 22.19 10.08 -45.37
CA PRO A 18 22.53 11.39 -44.81
C PRO A 18 21.73 12.52 -45.46
N VAL A 19 21.26 13.47 -44.65
CA VAL A 19 20.53 14.65 -45.13
C VAL A 19 21.27 15.89 -44.67
N PHE A 20 21.58 16.80 -45.59
CA PHE A 20 22.34 18.02 -45.30
C PHE A 20 21.47 19.26 -45.48
N LEU A 21 21.62 20.22 -44.56
CA LEU A 21 21.07 21.57 -44.70
C LEU A 21 22.22 22.56 -44.59
N ASN A 22 22.51 23.29 -45.68
CA ASN A 22 23.61 24.25 -45.76
C ASN A 22 24.99 23.65 -45.41
N GLY A 23 25.22 22.39 -45.77
CA GLY A 23 26.48 21.69 -45.51
C GLY A 23 26.57 21.03 -44.12
N GLU A 24 25.60 21.26 -43.22
CA GLU A 24 25.51 20.54 -41.95
C GLU A 24 24.64 19.28 -42.10
N GLU A 25 25.13 18.11 -41.67
CA GLU A 25 24.29 16.91 -41.58
C GLU A 25 23.22 17.10 -40.50
N LEU A 26 21.97 16.76 -40.83
CA LEU A 26 20.86 16.74 -39.90
C LEU A 26 20.81 15.40 -39.16
N GLU A 27 20.50 15.44 -37.86
CA GLU A 27 20.40 14.23 -37.05
C GLU A 27 19.26 13.32 -37.50
N ARG A 28 19.56 12.02 -37.58
CA ARG A 28 18.62 10.96 -37.98
C ARG A 28 18.51 9.88 -36.91
N PRO A 29 18.03 10.21 -35.70
CA PRO A 29 18.09 9.29 -34.54
C PRO A 29 17.28 8.01 -34.73
N HIS A 30 16.33 7.98 -35.66
CA HIS A 30 15.48 6.83 -35.93
C HIS A 30 15.89 6.05 -37.19
N ALA A 31 16.97 6.43 -37.87
CA ALA A 31 17.47 5.68 -39.00
C ALA A 31 17.90 4.28 -38.54
N ILE A 32 17.60 3.24 -39.34
CA ILE A 32 17.90 1.84 -38.99
C ILE A 32 19.35 1.65 -38.55
N ALA A 33 20.31 2.29 -39.22
CA ALA A 33 21.73 2.22 -38.91
C ALA A 33 22.14 2.85 -37.56
N HIS A 34 21.28 3.67 -36.94
CA HIS A 34 21.51 4.31 -35.64
C HIS A 34 20.74 3.62 -34.51
N LEU A 35 19.89 2.63 -34.81
CA LEU A 35 19.12 1.90 -33.82
C LEU A 35 20.01 0.79 -33.18
N PRO A 36 20.00 0.61 -31.85
CA PRO A 36 20.92 -0.33 -31.19
C PRO A 36 20.72 -1.80 -31.56
N THR A 37 19.47 -2.28 -31.47
CA THR A 37 19.13 -3.68 -31.74
C THR A 37 17.78 -3.72 -32.42
N THR A 38 17.75 -4.20 -33.65
CA THR A 38 16.53 -4.30 -34.43
C THR A 38 16.07 -5.74 -34.56
N CYS A 39 14.77 -5.93 -34.75
CA CYS A 39 14.16 -7.21 -35.04
C CYS A 39 13.40 -7.13 -36.37
N ASP A 40 13.44 -8.23 -37.12
CA ASP A 40 12.59 -8.41 -38.29
C ASP A 40 11.15 -8.70 -37.81
N ILE A 41 10.19 -7.96 -38.35
CA ILE A 41 8.77 -8.12 -38.04
C ILE A 41 7.98 -8.72 -39.22
N GLY A 42 8.67 -9.17 -40.28
CA GLY A 42 8.10 -9.80 -41.48
C GLY A 42 7.49 -8.82 -42.49
N CYS A 43 7.19 -7.59 -42.06
CA CYS A 43 6.72 -6.50 -42.92
C CYS A 43 7.58 -5.24 -42.76
N GLY A 44 8.82 -5.42 -42.31
CA GLY A 44 9.74 -4.35 -41.98
C GLY A 44 10.68 -4.71 -40.84
N VAL A 45 11.30 -3.68 -40.27
CA VAL A 45 12.26 -3.77 -39.17
C VAL A 45 11.78 -2.89 -38.02
N ALA A 46 11.82 -3.41 -36.80
CA ALA A 46 11.45 -2.66 -35.60
C ALA A 46 12.57 -2.60 -34.57
N TYR A 47 12.69 -1.47 -33.90
CA TYR A 47 13.39 -1.33 -32.63
C TYR A 47 12.35 -1.19 -31.52
N ILE A 48 12.44 -2.08 -30.53
CA ILE A 48 11.53 -2.16 -29.39
C ILE A 48 12.37 -1.95 -28.13
N PRO A 49 12.48 -0.70 -27.62
CA PRO A 49 13.34 -0.40 -26.47
C PRO A 49 13.04 -1.25 -25.25
N GLY A 50 11.76 -1.57 -25.03
CA GLY A 50 11.29 -2.37 -23.89
C GLY A 50 11.77 -3.83 -23.89
N LEU A 51 12.37 -4.31 -24.97
CA LEU A 51 13.02 -5.63 -25.04
C LEU A 51 14.54 -5.58 -24.89
N ALA A 52 15.14 -4.38 -24.86
CA ALA A 52 16.59 -4.26 -24.77
C ALA A 52 17.13 -4.60 -23.37
N LYS A 53 16.29 -4.45 -22.33
CA LYS A 53 16.62 -4.75 -20.94
C LYS A 53 15.39 -5.28 -20.21
N PRO A 54 15.58 -6.17 -19.22
CA PRO A 54 14.50 -6.58 -18.33
C PRO A 54 13.90 -5.39 -17.55
N ASN A 55 12.70 -5.55 -17.00
CA ASN A 55 11.92 -4.57 -16.23
C ASN A 55 11.66 -3.22 -16.94
N SER A 56 11.93 -3.13 -18.24
CA SER A 56 11.72 -1.93 -19.02
C SER A 56 10.24 -1.75 -19.35
N ASP A 57 9.78 -0.51 -19.35
CA ASP A 57 8.44 -0.20 -19.86
C ASP A 57 8.36 -0.52 -21.35
N ILE A 58 7.24 -1.13 -21.74
CA ILE A 58 6.98 -1.59 -23.10
C ILE A 58 5.51 -1.35 -23.43
N ASP A 59 5.25 -0.89 -24.66
CA ASP A 59 3.91 -0.67 -25.19
C ASP A 59 3.90 -0.89 -26.71
N PHE A 60 2.73 -0.76 -27.36
CA PHE A 60 2.61 -0.82 -28.82
C PHE A 60 2.75 0.56 -29.50
N ARG A 61 2.92 1.64 -28.75
CA ARG A 61 3.02 2.99 -29.31
C ARG A 61 4.28 3.10 -30.14
N SER A 62 4.09 3.49 -31.39
CA SER A 62 5.12 3.34 -32.41
C SER A 62 5.23 4.58 -33.28
N VAL A 63 6.46 4.96 -33.59
CA VAL A 63 6.78 5.86 -34.68
C VAL A 63 7.03 5.03 -35.93
N ILE A 64 6.25 5.26 -36.98
CA ILE A 64 6.27 4.44 -38.20
C ILE A 64 6.88 5.22 -39.36
N TYR A 65 7.78 4.56 -40.09
CA TYR A 65 8.49 5.09 -41.24
C TYR A 65 8.25 4.24 -42.48
N PHE A 66 7.90 4.88 -43.59
CA PHE A 66 7.88 4.29 -44.92
C PHE A 66 8.91 4.99 -45.80
N GLN A 67 9.94 4.26 -46.24
CA GLN A 67 11.05 4.83 -47.02
C GLN A 67 11.70 6.06 -46.35
N GLY A 68 11.77 6.06 -45.02
CA GLY A 68 12.31 7.15 -44.20
C GLY A 68 11.33 8.29 -43.92
N LEU A 69 10.18 8.34 -44.59
CA LEU A 69 9.14 9.34 -44.32
C LEU A 69 8.24 8.91 -43.15
N PRO A 70 7.89 9.84 -42.24
CA PRO A 70 6.97 9.55 -41.16
C PRO A 70 5.57 9.27 -41.71
N VAL A 71 4.95 8.18 -41.25
CA VAL A 71 3.57 7.81 -41.62
C VAL A 71 2.70 7.82 -40.37
N SER A 72 1.55 8.50 -40.46
CA SER A 72 0.56 8.55 -39.39
C SER A 72 -0.23 7.24 -39.33
N CYS A 73 -0.34 6.69 -38.12
CA CYS A 73 -1.14 5.52 -37.79
C CYS A 73 -1.88 5.77 -36.47
N PRO A 74 -3.15 6.20 -36.50
CA PRO A 74 -3.88 6.63 -35.31
C PRO A 74 -3.88 5.60 -34.18
N ASP A 75 -4.06 4.31 -34.48
CA ASP A 75 -4.23 3.25 -33.49
C ASP A 75 -2.92 2.79 -32.82
N LEU A 76 -1.77 3.13 -33.41
CA LEU A 76 -0.45 2.89 -32.83
C LEU A 76 0.16 4.18 -32.25
N GLY A 77 -0.61 5.28 -32.27
CA GLY A 77 -0.26 6.59 -31.72
C GLY A 77 0.79 7.34 -32.53
N THR A 78 0.61 8.64 -32.69
CA THR A 78 1.68 9.55 -33.15
C THR A 78 2.54 9.99 -31.96
N ALA A 79 3.35 9.07 -31.44
CA ALA A 79 4.10 9.24 -30.21
C ALA A 79 5.40 10.08 -30.37
N TRP A 80 5.40 11.07 -31.26
CA TRP A 80 6.57 11.91 -31.60
C TRP A 80 7.18 12.70 -30.43
N GLN A 81 6.45 12.79 -29.31
CA GLN A 81 6.79 13.58 -28.13
C GLN A 81 7.26 12.71 -26.95
N PHE A 82 7.18 11.38 -27.05
CA PHE A 82 7.58 10.49 -25.96
C PHE A 82 9.02 10.01 -26.16
N ALA A 83 9.80 10.02 -25.07
CA ALA A 83 11.22 9.67 -25.09
C ALA A 83 11.49 8.16 -25.30
N LYS A 84 10.48 7.30 -25.09
CA LYS A 84 10.58 5.84 -25.23
C LYS A 84 9.41 5.35 -26.06
N VAL A 85 9.63 5.12 -27.35
CA VAL A 85 8.62 4.64 -28.30
C VAL A 85 9.25 3.60 -29.21
N ASN A 86 8.45 2.68 -29.72
CA ASN A 86 8.94 1.75 -30.73
C ASN A 86 9.23 2.51 -32.03
N ILE A 87 10.28 2.11 -32.73
CA ILE A 87 10.60 2.66 -34.05
C ILE A 87 10.39 1.55 -35.07
N VAL A 88 9.48 1.77 -36.02
CA VAL A 88 9.08 0.76 -37.01
C VAL A 88 9.35 1.29 -38.42
N HIS A 89 10.21 0.62 -39.16
CA HIS A 89 10.44 0.86 -40.58
C HIS A 89 9.70 -0.21 -41.38
N ILE A 90 8.60 0.16 -42.01
CA ILE A 90 7.81 -0.74 -42.84
C ILE A 90 8.33 -0.82 -44.27
N ASP A 91 8.13 -1.96 -44.90
CA ASP A 91 8.58 -2.23 -46.28
C ASP A 91 7.53 -1.84 -47.34
N ASN A 92 7.83 -2.16 -48.60
CA ASN A 92 6.96 -1.84 -49.75
C ASN A 92 5.69 -2.71 -49.83
N THR A 93 5.41 -3.58 -48.86
CA THR A 93 4.16 -4.35 -48.79
C THR A 93 2.99 -3.54 -48.22
N PHE A 94 3.23 -2.30 -47.78
CA PHE A 94 2.20 -1.37 -47.34
C PHE A 94 1.94 -0.29 -48.39
N SER A 95 0.67 0.14 -48.48
CA SER A 95 0.25 1.21 -49.38
C SER A 95 -0.01 2.49 -48.60
N VAL A 96 0.72 3.54 -48.97
CA VAL A 96 0.57 4.90 -48.41
C VAL A 96 -0.14 5.81 -49.42
N ARG A 97 -0.87 6.83 -48.93
CA ARG A 97 -1.56 7.81 -49.77
C ARG A 97 -0.55 8.64 -50.56
N MET A 98 -0.78 8.77 -51.84
CA MET A 98 0.03 9.63 -52.72
C MET A 98 -0.67 10.98 -52.92
N PRO A 99 0.09 12.08 -53.11
CA PRO A 99 1.54 12.14 -53.25
C PRO A 99 2.33 12.26 -51.94
N ASP A 100 1.68 12.66 -50.84
CA ASP A 100 2.37 13.13 -49.62
C ASP A 100 2.95 11.99 -48.76
N ARG A 101 2.43 10.76 -48.88
CA ARG A 101 2.88 9.55 -48.16
C ARG A 101 2.85 9.67 -46.64
N ASP A 102 2.00 10.54 -46.13
CA ASP A 102 1.88 10.86 -44.70
C ASP A 102 0.91 9.94 -43.95
N SER A 103 0.17 9.09 -44.66
CA SER A 103 -0.90 8.26 -44.12
C SER A 103 -1.11 6.99 -44.95
N PHE A 104 -1.63 5.95 -44.32
CA PHE A 104 -1.99 4.71 -44.99
C PHE A 104 -3.28 4.85 -45.83
N ILE A 105 -3.42 4.04 -46.88
CA ILE A 105 -4.68 3.96 -47.64
C ILE A 105 -5.79 3.42 -46.74
N ASP A 106 -5.49 2.32 -46.03
CA ASP A 106 -6.37 1.64 -45.07
C ASP A 106 -5.73 1.62 -43.67
N PRO A 107 -5.87 2.71 -42.88
CA PRO A 107 -5.13 2.86 -41.62
C PRO A 107 -5.44 1.81 -40.56
N VAL A 108 -6.70 1.36 -40.46
CA VAL A 108 -7.14 0.40 -39.43
C VAL A 108 -6.54 -0.99 -39.67
N GLU A 109 -6.73 -1.54 -40.86
CA GLU A 109 -6.17 -2.85 -41.24
C GLU A 109 -4.62 -2.83 -41.17
N THR A 110 -4.01 -1.72 -41.60
CA THR A 110 -2.56 -1.54 -41.51
C THR A 110 -2.09 -1.52 -40.05
N ALA A 111 -2.79 -0.83 -39.16
CA ALA A 111 -2.45 -0.78 -37.75
C ALA A 111 -2.54 -2.17 -37.11
N GLU A 112 -3.60 -2.93 -37.38
CA GLU A 112 -3.77 -4.30 -36.90
C GLU A 112 -2.65 -5.21 -37.41
N ARG A 113 -2.30 -5.11 -38.69
CA ARG A 113 -1.20 -5.88 -39.30
C ARG A 113 0.14 -5.56 -38.65
N ILE A 114 0.46 -4.29 -38.44
CA ILE A 114 1.71 -3.87 -37.76
C ILE A 114 1.71 -4.31 -36.30
N LYS A 115 0.60 -4.15 -35.58
CA LYS A 115 0.46 -4.58 -34.18
C LYS A 115 0.67 -6.08 -34.04
N SER A 116 0.07 -6.88 -34.94
CA SER A 116 0.24 -8.33 -34.98
C SER A 116 1.70 -8.71 -35.28
N ALA A 117 2.34 -8.03 -36.24
CA ALA A 117 3.75 -8.23 -36.56
C ALA A 117 4.67 -7.94 -35.36
N LEU A 118 4.46 -6.83 -34.67
CA LEU A 118 5.18 -6.48 -33.44
C LEU A 118 4.94 -7.52 -32.34
N LYS A 119 3.68 -7.93 -32.12
CA LYS A 119 3.31 -8.96 -31.15
C LYS A 119 4.06 -10.28 -31.40
N GLN A 120 4.14 -10.73 -32.65
CA GLN A 120 4.87 -11.93 -33.04
C GLN A 120 6.39 -11.78 -32.84
N ALA A 121 6.97 -10.64 -33.20
CA ALA A 121 8.39 -10.39 -33.00
C ALA A 121 8.78 -10.35 -31.52
N ILE A 122 7.95 -9.71 -30.68
CA ILE A 122 8.10 -9.72 -29.22
C ILE A 122 8.01 -11.17 -28.70
N LEU A 123 6.98 -11.92 -29.09
CA LEU A 123 6.80 -13.32 -28.66
C LEU A 123 7.99 -14.21 -29.05
N ASN A 124 8.51 -14.08 -30.28
CA ASN A 124 9.69 -14.82 -30.73
C ASN A 124 10.93 -14.47 -29.89
N THR A 125 11.09 -13.18 -29.56
CA THR A 125 12.18 -12.71 -28.70
C THR A 125 12.06 -13.28 -27.29
N LEU A 126 10.86 -13.26 -26.69
CA LEU A 126 10.60 -13.81 -25.36
C LEU A 126 10.85 -15.32 -25.30
N ASN A 127 10.44 -16.07 -26.33
CA ASN A 127 10.75 -17.50 -26.42
C ASN A 127 12.27 -17.75 -26.50
N ASN A 128 13.01 -16.93 -27.26
CA ASN A 128 14.46 -17.03 -27.32
C ASN A 128 15.12 -16.68 -25.98
N ILE A 129 14.64 -15.64 -25.28
CA ILE A 129 15.12 -15.29 -23.94
C ILE A 129 14.88 -16.47 -22.98
N LYS A 130 13.67 -17.03 -22.93
CA LYS A 130 13.35 -18.20 -22.11
C LYS A 130 14.26 -19.39 -22.38
N ALA A 131 14.61 -19.62 -23.65
CA ALA A 131 15.44 -20.75 -24.06
C ALA A 131 16.94 -20.55 -23.80
N THR A 132 17.42 -19.31 -23.72
CA THR A 132 18.87 -19.01 -23.72
C THR A 132 19.37 -18.30 -22.47
N ARG A 133 18.48 -17.71 -21.66
CA ARG A 133 18.82 -16.91 -20.48
C ARG A 133 18.42 -17.63 -19.18
N PRO A 134 19.05 -17.27 -18.05
CA PRO A 134 18.63 -17.75 -16.75
C PRO A 134 17.16 -17.39 -16.48
N VAL A 135 16.46 -18.26 -15.75
CA VAL A 135 15.04 -18.06 -15.40
C VAL A 135 14.82 -16.75 -14.64
N THR A 136 15.76 -16.35 -13.78
CA THR A 136 15.70 -15.09 -13.02
C THR A 136 15.70 -13.86 -13.93
N GLU A 137 16.41 -13.91 -15.05
CA GLU A 137 16.40 -12.82 -16.05
C GLU A 137 15.11 -12.87 -16.90
N PHE A 138 14.60 -14.07 -17.20
CA PHE A 138 13.39 -14.23 -18.01
C PHE A 138 12.13 -13.67 -17.32
N VAL A 139 11.95 -13.90 -16.02
CA VAL A 139 10.76 -13.43 -15.28
C VAL A 139 10.65 -11.91 -15.23
N GLU A 140 11.78 -11.18 -15.28
CA GLU A 140 11.83 -9.72 -15.32
C GLU A 140 11.28 -9.13 -16.65
N TYR A 141 10.94 -9.97 -17.64
CA TYR A 141 10.21 -9.56 -18.84
C TYR A 141 8.68 -9.68 -18.67
N PHE A 142 8.17 -9.75 -17.44
CA PHE A 142 6.74 -9.92 -17.14
C PHE A 142 5.85 -8.90 -17.85
N LYS A 143 6.20 -7.61 -17.82
CA LYS A 143 5.46 -6.57 -18.55
C LYS A 143 5.34 -6.85 -20.05
N ALA A 144 6.41 -7.36 -20.67
CA ALA A 144 6.40 -7.73 -22.09
C ALA A 144 5.53 -8.97 -22.33
N LEU A 145 5.59 -9.98 -21.45
CA LEU A 145 4.71 -11.14 -21.50
C LEU A 145 3.23 -10.73 -21.42
N CYS A 146 2.89 -9.79 -20.55
CA CYS A 146 1.54 -9.26 -20.44
C CYS A 146 1.10 -8.49 -21.69
N LEU A 147 1.97 -7.66 -22.27
CA LEU A 147 1.65 -6.89 -23.48
C LEU A 147 1.24 -7.79 -24.67
N VAL A 148 1.80 -8.99 -24.76
CA VAL A 148 1.55 -9.93 -25.86
C VAL A 148 0.72 -11.15 -25.47
N ASP A 149 0.05 -11.13 -24.31
CA ASP A 149 -0.77 -12.24 -23.81
C ASP A 149 -0.01 -13.59 -23.77
N ALA A 150 1.28 -13.55 -23.42
CA ALA A 150 2.18 -14.70 -23.42
C ALA A 150 2.55 -15.20 -22.01
N GLN A 151 1.75 -14.87 -21.00
CA GLN A 151 1.97 -15.29 -19.62
C GLN A 151 1.96 -16.82 -19.46
N TYR A 152 1.40 -17.57 -20.41
CA TYR A 152 1.46 -19.02 -20.44
C TYR A 152 2.90 -19.56 -20.50
N LEU A 153 3.87 -18.75 -20.96
CA LEU A 153 5.29 -19.11 -20.94
C LEU A 153 5.88 -19.20 -19.53
N LEU A 154 5.15 -18.76 -18.49
CA LEU A 154 5.55 -18.89 -17.09
C LEU A 154 4.96 -20.13 -16.39
N ASN A 155 4.05 -20.87 -17.03
CA ASN A 155 3.35 -21.99 -16.37
C ASN A 155 4.28 -23.10 -15.85
N ASP A 156 5.42 -23.29 -16.50
CA ASP A 156 6.48 -24.26 -16.19
C ASP A 156 7.69 -23.62 -15.47
N VAL A 157 7.58 -22.35 -15.09
CA VAL A 157 8.65 -21.59 -14.42
C VAL A 157 8.38 -21.55 -12.92
N ASP A 158 9.21 -22.19 -12.12
CA ASP A 158 9.09 -22.26 -10.64
C ASP A 158 9.52 -20.96 -9.92
N LEU A 159 9.32 -19.80 -10.57
CA LEU A 159 9.70 -18.49 -10.06
C LEU A 159 8.56 -17.49 -10.34
N LEU A 160 8.06 -16.82 -9.30
CA LEU A 160 7.06 -15.77 -9.45
C LEU A 160 7.73 -14.41 -9.71
N PRO A 161 7.31 -13.67 -10.74
CA PRO A 161 7.74 -12.28 -10.97
C PRO A 161 7.39 -11.37 -9.79
N THR A 162 8.13 -10.28 -9.59
CA THR A 162 7.86 -9.32 -8.50
C THR A 162 6.56 -8.57 -8.72
N GLU A 163 6.19 -8.31 -9.98
CA GLU A 163 5.02 -7.53 -10.35
C GLU A 163 3.68 -8.22 -10.02
N VAL A 164 3.70 -9.47 -9.59
CA VAL A 164 2.51 -10.22 -9.16
C VAL A 164 2.47 -10.52 -7.67
N ILE A 165 3.48 -10.08 -6.90
CA ILE A 165 3.60 -10.37 -5.48
C ILE A 165 3.64 -9.07 -4.70
N GLU A 166 2.71 -8.93 -3.78
CA GLU A 166 2.61 -7.78 -2.89
C GLU A 166 2.61 -8.20 -1.43
N THR A 167 3.08 -7.31 -0.56
CA THR A 167 3.02 -7.41 0.90
C THR A 167 2.22 -6.25 1.45
N MET A 168 1.61 -6.45 2.61
CA MET A 168 0.86 -5.43 3.31
C MET A 168 1.82 -4.52 4.09
N ASP A 169 1.75 -3.21 3.85
CA ASP A 169 2.64 -2.24 4.51
C ASP A 169 2.23 -1.99 5.97
N HIS A 170 0.93 -2.12 6.26
CA HIS A 170 0.31 -1.95 7.56
C HIS A 170 -0.97 -2.78 7.64
N ILE A 171 -1.56 -2.88 8.84
CA ILE A 171 -2.87 -3.46 9.05
C ILE A 171 -3.92 -2.54 8.41
N PRO A 172 -4.73 -3.01 7.43
CA PRO A 172 -5.71 -2.17 6.77
C PRO A 172 -6.76 -1.67 7.73
N ASP A 173 -7.20 -0.45 7.49
CA ASP A 173 -8.22 0.24 8.25
C ASP A 173 -9.18 0.99 7.31
N ARG A 174 -10.17 1.71 7.85
CA ARG A 174 -11.18 2.42 7.04
C ARG A 174 -10.71 3.77 6.52
N HIS A 175 -9.67 4.35 7.11
CA HIS A 175 -9.12 5.65 6.72
C HIS A 175 -8.03 5.48 5.66
N ASN A 176 -7.05 4.63 5.92
CA ASN A 176 -6.02 4.25 4.96
C ASN A 176 -6.51 3.06 4.15
N SER A 177 -6.92 3.34 2.92
CA SER A 177 -7.22 2.30 1.93
C SER A 177 -6.08 1.28 1.86
N PHE A 178 -6.43 0.01 1.65
CA PHE A 178 -5.53 -1.12 1.48
C PHE A 178 -4.24 -0.76 0.71
N GLN A 179 -3.14 -0.54 1.45
CA GLN A 179 -1.84 -0.17 0.87
C GLN A 179 -0.90 -1.37 0.87
N THR A 180 -0.28 -1.58 -0.28
CA THR A 180 0.61 -2.70 -0.52
C THR A 180 1.83 -2.25 -1.29
N SER A 181 2.94 -2.96 -1.06
CA SER A 181 4.17 -2.80 -1.82
C SER A 181 4.51 -4.07 -2.57
N PHE A 182 5.05 -3.93 -3.78
CA PHE A 182 5.64 -5.07 -4.48
C PHE A 182 6.91 -5.53 -3.78
N VAL A 183 7.16 -6.84 -3.80
CA VAL A 183 8.41 -7.38 -3.26
C VAL A 183 9.62 -7.00 -4.13
N ASP A 184 10.78 -6.90 -3.50
CA ASP A 184 12.02 -6.49 -4.19
C ASP A 184 12.60 -7.56 -5.13
N GLU A 185 12.34 -8.84 -4.85
CA GLU A 185 12.95 -9.97 -5.59
C GLU A 185 11.94 -11.05 -5.97
N PRO A 186 12.08 -11.69 -7.15
CA PRO A 186 11.27 -12.83 -7.54
C PRO A 186 11.34 -13.98 -6.53
N ILE A 187 10.23 -14.66 -6.27
CA ILE A 187 10.18 -15.70 -5.23
C ILE A 187 10.04 -17.09 -5.85
N HIS A 188 10.97 -17.99 -5.49
CA HIS A 188 10.98 -19.36 -6.00
C HIS A 188 9.92 -20.21 -5.30
N LYS A 189 9.23 -21.07 -6.06
CA LYS A 189 8.16 -21.95 -5.57
C LYS A 189 8.56 -22.79 -4.36
N ASN A 190 9.75 -23.40 -4.40
CA ASN A 190 10.31 -24.17 -3.28
C ASN A 190 10.43 -23.38 -1.97
N LYS A 191 10.71 -22.07 -2.03
CA LYS A 191 10.74 -21.22 -0.82
C LYS A 191 9.34 -21.05 -0.25
N LEU A 192 8.34 -20.82 -1.10
CA LEU A 192 6.93 -20.72 -0.69
C LEU A 192 6.44 -22.01 -0.03
N VAL A 193 6.73 -23.16 -0.65
CA VAL A 193 6.35 -24.48 -0.12
C VAL A 193 7.11 -24.80 1.18
N GLY A 194 8.42 -24.55 1.20
CA GLY A 194 9.28 -24.84 2.35
C GLY A 194 8.93 -24.03 3.59
N ASN A 195 8.56 -22.76 3.41
CA ASN A 195 8.13 -21.88 4.49
C ASN A 195 6.65 -22.05 4.86
N GLN A 196 5.89 -22.89 4.15
CA GLN A 196 4.43 -22.98 4.27
C GLN A 196 3.76 -21.59 4.13
N GLN A 197 4.27 -20.77 3.21
CA GLN A 197 3.84 -19.39 3.03
C GLN A 197 2.35 -19.31 2.72
N LEU A 198 1.63 -18.44 3.43
CA LEU A 198 0.24 -18.13 3.13
C LEU A 198 0.17 -17.21 1.90
N LEU A 199 -0.50 -17.67 0.84
CA LEU A 199 -0.66 -16.94 -0.41
C LEU A 199 -2.13 -16.61 -0.66
N ILE A 200 -2.45 -15.35 -0.92
CA ILE A 200 -3.83 -14.87 -1.05
C ILE A 200 -4.06 -14.34 -2.46
N ALA A 201 -5.10 -14.84 -3.13
CA ALA A 201 -5.41 -14.44 -4.51
C ALA A 201 -6.19 -13.13 -4.56
N ASN A 202 -5.64 -12.14 -5.26
CA ASN A 202 -6.28 -10.87 -5.64
C ASN A 202 -7.11 -10.20 -4.52
N LEU A 203 -6.52 -10.03 -3.33
CA LEU A 203 -7.22 -9.36 -2.23
C LEU A 203 -7.66 -7.94 -2.60
N ASP A 204 -6.88 -7.27 -3.46
CA ASP A 204 -7.13 -5.95 -4.05
C ASP A 204 -8.41 -5.85 -4.89
N ASN A 205 -9.02 -6.98 -5.28
CA ASN A 205 -10.27 -6.99 -6.05
C ASN A 205 -11.54 -6.89 -5.21
N TYR A 206 -11.42 -6.98 -3.89
CA TYR A 206 -12.58 -7.03 -3.00
C TYR A 206 -12.70 -5.75 -2.21
N HIS A 207 -13.89 -5.16 -2.22
CA HIS A 207 -14.22 -4.14 -1.25
C HIS A 207 -14.39 -4.78 0.13
N HIS A 208 -14.10 -4.04 1.20
CA HIS A 208 -14.20 -4.56 2.58
C HIS A 208 -15.60 -5.08 2.93
N SER A 209 -16.65 -4.63 2.23
CA SER A 209 -18.02 -5.11 2.41
C SER A 209 -18.33 -6.45 1.72
N GLU A 210 -17.40 -6.99 0.93
CA GLU A 210 -17.60 -8.23 0.16
C GLU A 210 -17.02 -9.48 0.84
N ILE A 211 -16.23 -9.29 1.90
CA ILE A 211 -15.57 -10.36 2.64
C ILE A 211 -16.02 -10.26 4.09
N ASP A 212 -16.65 -11.32 4.59
CA ASP A 212 -17.05 -11.38 6.00
C ASP A 212 -15.84 -11.23 6.91
N ASN A 213 -15.96 -10.34 7.89
CA ASN A 213 -14.91 -9.93 8.81
C ASN A 213 -13.62 -9.50 8.08
N TYR A 214 -13.74 -8.65 7.04
CA TYR A 214 -12.61 -8.22 6.22
C TYR A 214 -11.40 -7.71 7.02
N PHE A 215 -11.64 -6.85 8.02
CA PHE A 215 -10.56 -6.27 8.83
C PHE A 215 -9.89 -7.32 9.72
N ALA A 216 -10.67 -8.24 10.29
CA ALA A 216 -10.13 -9.38 11.03
C ALA A 216 -9.26 -10.29 10.15
N LEU A 217 -9.74 -10.61 8.95
CA LEU A 217 -8.97 -11.38 7.97
C LEU A 217 -7.68 -10.64 7.60
N SER A 218 -7.77 -9.34 7.33
CA SER A 218 -6.63 -8.52 6.94
C SER A 218 -5.57 -8.43 8.05
N SER A 219 -5.98 -8.30 9.32
CA SER A 219 -5.07 -8.34 10.45
C SER A 219 -4.36 -9.69 10.55
N LEU A 220 -5.10 -10.82 10.39
CA LEU A 220 -4.50 -12.15 10.34
C LEU A 220 -3.45 -12.26 9.23
N LEU A 221 -3.77 -11.78 8.02
CA LEU A 221 -2.86 -11.82 6.89
C LEU A 221 -1.58 -11.02 7.12
N PHE A 222 -1.70 -9.87 7.78
CA PHE A 222 -0.55 -9.04 8.15
C PHE A 222 0.36 -9.76 9.16
N TRP A 223 -0.20 -10.33 10.23
CA TRP A 223 0.61 -11.01 11.26
C TRP A 223 1.28 -12.30 10.77
N GLU A 224 0.65 -13.00 9.83
CA GLU A 224 1.19 -14.22 9.20
C GLU A 224 2.12 -13.91 8.02
N ASP A 225 2.48 -12.63 7.81
CA ASP A 225 3.35 -12.16 6.71
C ASP A 225 2.89 -12.71 5.34
N ALA A 226 1.57 -12.72 5.12
CA ALA A 226 0.99 -13.33 3.94
C ALA A 226 1.36 -12.59 2.66
N LEU A 227 1.59 -13.33 1.57
CA LEU A 227 1.85 -12.74 0.27
C LEU A 227 0.56 -12.62 -0.53
N LEU A 228 0.32 -11.44 -1.08
CA LEU A 228 -0.82 -11.13 -1.92
C LEU A 228 -0.42 -11.35 -3.38
N ILE A 229 -1.14 -12.21 -4.08
CA ILE A 229 -0.80 -12.65 -5.43
C ILE A 229 -1.82 -12.14 -6.43
N LYS A 230 -1.37 -11.33 -7.40
CA LYS A 230 -2.16 -10.87 -8.56
C LYS A 230 -2.31 -11.96 -9.60
N THR A 231 -2.99 -13.03 -9.22
CA THR A 231 -3.24 -14.20 -10.08
C THR A 231 -3.96 -13.86 -11.39
N ARG A 232 -4.71 -12.74 -11.46
CA ARG A 232 -5.33 -12.25 -12.70
C ARG A 232 -4.34 -11.89 -13.81
N ASP A 233 -3.13 -11.50 -13.44
CA ASP A 233 -2.08 -11.12 -14.40
C ASP A 233 -1.29 -12.35 -14.87
N LEU A 234 -1.59 -13.52 -14.32
CA LEU A 234 -0.98 -14.80 -14.70
C LEU A 234 -1.95 -15.62 -15.56
N HIS A 235 -1.37 -16.50 -16.36
CA HIS A 235 -2.18 -17.44 -17.15
C HIS A 235 -2.95 -18.40 -16.22
N LYS A 236 -4.17 -18.79 -16.61
CA LYS A 236 -5.07 -19.66 -15.81
C LYS A 236 -4.47 -21.02 -15.41
N ASP A 237 -3.51 -21.52 -16.18
CA ASP A 237 -2.83 -22.81 -15.95
C ASP A 237 -1.53 -22.66 -15.14
N HIS A 238 -1.22 -21.47 -14.63
CA HIS A 238 -0.04 -21.23 -13.82
C HIS A 238 -0.14 -21.98 -12.48
N TRP A 239 0.95 -22.58 -12.03
CA TRP A 239 0.97 -23.44 -10.83
C TRP A 239 0.52 -22.73 -9.54
N VAL A 240 0.68 -21.40 -9.47
CA VAL A 240 0.35 -20.61 -8.27
C VAL A 240 -1.14 -20.62 -7.93
N HIS A 241 -2.02 -20.80 -8.94
CA HIS A 241 -3.48 -20.87 -8.72
C HIS A 241 -3.87 -22.03 -7.82
N GLY A 242 -3.09 -23.12 -7.80
CA GLY A 242 -3.32 -24.25 -6.90
C GLY A 242 -2.77 -24.05 -5.48
N MET A 243 -2.01 -22.98 -5.25
CA MET A 243 -1.38 -22.66 -3.96
C MET A 243 -2.05 -21.49 -3.24
N THR A 244 -2.68 -20.57 -3.98
CA THR A 244 -3.36 -19.43 -3.40
C THR A 244 -4.68 -19.81 -2.74
N LYS A 245 -5.05 -19.04 -1.72
CA LYS A 245 -6.37 -19.09 -1.06
C LYS A 245 -7.22 -17.94 -1.57
N ASP A 246 -8.50 -18.20 -1.77
CA ASP A 246 -9.50 -17.17 -2.05
C ASP A 246 -9.92 -16.50 -0.73
N PRO A 247 -9.77 -15.17 -0.60
CA PRO A 247 -10.25 -14.42 0.56
C PRO A 247 -11.71 -14.73 0.93
N LYS A 248 -12.61 -14.82 -0.06
CA LYS A 248 -14.04 -15.07 0.18
C LYS A 248 -14.32 -16.48 0.73
N ALA A 249 -13.39 -17.41 0.51
CA ALA A 249 -13.51 -18.77 1.02
C ALA A 249 -13.00 -18.94 2.46
N ALA A 250 -12.46 -17.88 3.09
CA ALA A 250 -11.84 -17.96 4.42
C ALA A 250 -12.82 -18.46 5.49
N LYS A 251 -14.09 -18.02 5.43
CA LYS A 251 -15.12 -18.26 6.45
C LYS A 251 -14.55 -18.07 7.85
N LEU A 252 -14.25 -16.83 8.18
CA LEU A 252 -13.55 -16.49 9.41
C LEU A 252 -14.45 -16.74 10.63
N ASP A 253 -13.90 -17.45 11.61
CA ASP A 253 -14.52 -17.69 12.91
C ASP A 253 -13.48 -17.41 14.00
N VAL A 254 -13.87 -16.66 15.04
CA VAL A 254 -12.94 -16.26 16.11
C VAL A 254 -13.42 -16.85 17.41
N VAL A 255 -12.61 -17.76 17.97
CA VAL A 255 -12.90 -18.48 19.21
C VAL A 255 -12.04 -17.92 20.33
N TYR A 256 -12.69 -17.47 21.39
CA TYR A 256 -12.03 -16.86 22.54
C TYR A 256 -12.85 -17.03 23.83
N GLU A 257 -12.17 -16.87 24.97
CA GLU A 257 -12.79 -16.79 26.28
C GLU A 257 -12.38 -15.46 26.93
N ALA A 258 -13.35 -14.57 27.13
CA ALA A 258 -13.09 -13.24 27.68
C ALA A 258 -12.82 -13.33 29.19
N SER A 259 -11.66 -12.86 29.62
CA SER A 259 -11.33 -12.62 31.03
C SER A 259 -12.19 -11.51 31.61
N SER A 260 -12.47 -10.49 30.79
CA SER A 260 -13.34 -9.36 31.12
C SER A 260 -13.95 -8.81 29.83
N SER A 261 -15.13 -8.23 29.94
CA SER A 261 -15.82 -7.59 28.83
C SER A 261 -16.52 -6.33 29.32
N GLU A 262 -16.33 -5.23 28.60
CA GLU A 262 -17.00 -3.97 28.88
C GLU A 262 -17.54 -3.36 27.59
N HIS A 263 -18.71 -2.75 27.68
CA HIS A 263 -19.28 -2.00 26.57
C HIS A 263 -18.63 -0.61 26.50
N PHE A 264 -18.27 -0.17 25.30
CA PHE A 264 -17.84 1.20 25.05
C PHE A 264 -18.76 1.88 24.05
N SER A 265 -18.98 3.17 24.30
CA SER A 265 -19.65 4.08 23.38
C SER A 265 -18.88 5.39 23.43
N PHE A 266 -17.97 5.56 22.48
CA PHE A 266 -17.20 6.77 22.33
C PHE A 266 -17.90 7.70 21.34
N ARG A 267 -17.17 8.64 20.74
CA ARG A 267 -17.81 9.67 19.94
C ARG A 267 -18.33 9.11 18.63
N PHE A 268 -17.49 8.39 17.87
CA PHE A 268 -17.86 7.85 16.55
C PHE A 268 -17.98 6.33 16.55
N VAL A 269 -17.36 5.65 17.51
CA VAL A 269 -17.39 4.18 17.60
C VAL A 269 -18.14 3.69 18.83
N CYS A 270 -18.74 2.51 18.71
CA CYS A 270 -19.33 1.78 19.83
C CYS A 270 -19.20 0.28 19.61
N GLY A 271 -19.19 -0.48 20.71
CA GLY A 271 -18.99 -1.92 20.66
C GLY A 271 -18.70 -2.52 22.02
N ASN A 272 -18.18 -3.74 22.04
CA ASN A 272 -17.66 -4.35 23.27
C ASN A 272 -16.17 -4.58 23.14
N LEU A 273 -15.44 -4.26 24.21
CA LEU A 273 -14.04 -4.62 24.37
C LEU A 273 -13.97 -5.91 25.17
N HIS A 274 -13.38 -6.95 24.59
CA HIS A 274 -13.15 -8.24 25.24
C HIS A 274 -11.66 -8.41 25.52
N LEU A 275 -11.29 -8.45 26.79
CA LEU A 275 -9.93 -8.79 27.20
C LEU A 275 -9.76 -10.30 27.21
N VAL A 276 -8.78 -10.81 26.49
CA VAL A 276 -8.49 -12.24 26.39
C VAL A 276 -7.00 -12.50 26.66
N PRO A 277 -6.63 -13.64 27.28
CA PRO A 277 -5.22 -14.05 27.35
C PRO A 277 -4.67 -14.47 25.98
N GLY A 278 -5.57 -14.79 25.05
CA GLY A 278 -5.33 -15.16 23.66
C GLY A 278 -6.63 -15.65 23.02
N PHE A 279 -6.63 -15.75 21.70
CA PHE A 279 -7.76 -16.22 20.91
C PHE A 279 -7.28 -17.07 19.73
N THR A 280 -8.22 -17.75 19.09
CA THR A 280 -7.95 -18.55 17.90
C THR A 280 -8.78 -18.02 16.75
N VAL A 281 -8.12 -17.71 15.64
CA VAL A 281 -8.79 -17.36 14.37
C VAL A 281 -8.80 -18.60 13.50
N ASN A 282 -9.97 -19.04 13.09
CA ASN A 282 -10.16 -20.13 12.15
C ASN A 282 -10.38 -19.54 10.75
N ALA A 283 -9.53 -19.90 9.80
CA ALA A 283 -9.65 -19.47 8.41
C ALA A 283 -9.16 -20.58 7.47
N TRP A 284 -9.88 -20.81 6.36
CA TRP A 284 -9.58 -21.87 5.38
C TRP A 284 -9.38 -23.27 5.99
N GLY A 285 -10.10 -23.57 7.08
CA GLY A 285 -9.98 -24.84 7.81
C GLY A 285 -8.69 -25.00 8.62
N HIS A 286 -7.93 -23.92 8.83
CA HIS A 286 -6.76 -23.86 9.69
C HIS A 286 -7.04 -22.96 10.89
N SER A 287 -6.35 -23.22 12.00
CA SER A 287 -6.49 -22.47 13.24
C SER A 287 -5.20 -21.74 13.54
N TYR A 288 -5.29 -20.43 13.77
CA TYR A 288 -4.19 -19.52 14.06
C TYR A 288 -4.33 -19.02 15.49
N HIS A 289 -3.33 -19.26 16.33
CA HIS A 289 -3.37 -18.89 17.75
C HIS A 289 -2.66 -17.56 17.99
N ILE A 290 -3.38 -16.61 18.58
CA ILE A 290 -2.95 -15.21 18.72
C ILE A 290 -3.05 -14.83 20.19
N THR A 291 -1.98 -14.27 20.76
CA THR A 291 -1.90 -13.96 22.20
C THR A 291 -1.79 -12.48 22.52
N ASN A 292 -1.02 -11.72 21.73
CA ASN A 292 -0.70 -10.32 22.07
C ASN A 292 -1.54 -9.33 21.27
N GLU A 293 -1.83 -9.66 20.02
CA GLU A 293 -2.50 -8.77 19.08
C GLU A 293 -3.99 -8.56 19.39
N SER A 294 -4.61 -7.63 18.67
CA SER A 294 -6.05 -7.36 18.73
C SER A 294 -6.71 -7.50 17.38
N ILE A 295 -7.95 -7.99 17.36
CA ILE A 295 -8.74 -8.15 16.15
C ILE A 295 -10.07 -7.42 16.28
N THR A 296 -10.47 -6.73 15.21
CA THR A 296 -11.73 -6.00 15.12
C THR A 296 -12.73 -6.80 14.29
N LEU A 297 -13.90 -7.06 14.87
CA LEU A 297 -14.98 -7.77 14.22
C LEU A 297 -15.96 -6.79 13.56
N GLU A 298 -16.69 -7.26 12.56
CA GLU A 298 -17.66 -6.43 11.83
C GLU A 298 -18.85 -5.98 12.67
N ASP A 299 -19.14 -6.67 13.77
CA ASP A 299 -20.22 -6.32 14.69
C ASP A 299 -19.87 -5.19 15.68
N GLY A 300 -18.67 -4.60 15.53
CA GLY A 300 -18.17 -3.52 16.38
C GLY A 300 -17.33 -3.99 17.56
N ASN A 301 -17.19 -5.31 17.76
CA ASN A 301 -16.45 -5.84 18.89
C ASN A 301 -14.94 -5.84 18.64
N ILE A 302 -14.17 -5.54 19.69
CA ILE A 302 -12.71 -5.61 19.71
C ILE A 302 -12.32 -6.74 20.65
N ILE A 303 -11.62 -7.74 20.11
CA ILE A 303 -10.97 -8.78 20.92
C ILE A 303 -9.53 -8.35 21.12
N CYS A 304 -9.18 -8.04 22.36
CA CYS A 304 -7.91 -7.44 22.72
C CYS A 304 -7.07 -8.44 23.53
N GLY A 305 -5.91 -8.80 22.98
CA GLY A 305 -4.86 -9.49 23.71
C GLY A 305 -4.13 -8.57 24.70
N ASN A 306 -2.84 -8.84 24.89
CA ASN A 306 -1.99 -8.10 25.83
C ASN A 306 -1.55 -6.72 25.34
N ASP A 307 -1.49 -6.50 24.03
CA ASP A 307 -1.03 -5.23 23.48
C ASP A 307 -2.17 -4.22 23.37
N PHE A 308 -1.82 -2.97 23.05
CA PHE A 308 -2.80 -1.90 22.86
C PHE A 308 -3.40 -2.02 21.45
N PRO A 309 -4.75 -1.99 21.31
CA PRO A 309 -5.40 -2.14 20.02
C PRO A 309 -5.39 -0.83 19.21
N SER A 310 -4.20 -0.38 18.79
CA SER A 310 -4.00 0.92 18.13
C SER A 310 -4.84 1.10 16.87
N ASP A 311 -4.91 0.06 16.04
CA ASP A 311 -5.55 0.13 14.73
C ASP A 311 -7.05 -0.22 14.78
N ALA A 312 -7.52 -0.73 15.92
CA ALA A 312 -8.88 -1.24 16.04
C ALA A 312 -9.95 -0.15 15.85
N LEU A 313 -9.69 1.07 16.32
CA LEU A 313 -10.61 2.20 16.15
C LEU A 313 -10.73 2.60 14.68
N LEU A 314 -9.61 2.65 13.95
CA LEU A 314 -9.60 2.94 12.52
C LEU A 314 -10.25 1.83 11.69
N GLN A 315 -10.26 0.58 12.18
CA GLN A 315 -11.01 -0.51 11.57
C GLN A 315 -12.53 -0.41 11.83
N LEU A 316 -12.95 0.27 12.91
CA LEU A 316 -14.36 0.51 13.22
C LEU A 316 -14.92 1.73 12.48
N ASP A 317 -14.17 2.83 12.39
CA ASP A 317 -14.60 4.07 11.71
C ASP A 317 -13.42 4.75 11.01
N SER A 318 -13.67 5.45 9.89
CA SER A 318 -12.61 6.18 9.17
C SER A 318 -12.27 7.51 9.83
N TYR A 319 -13.07 8.00 10.79
CA TYR A 319 -12.98 9.33 11.39
C TYR A 319 -13.03 10.49 10.38
N GLU A 320 -13.53 10.23 9.16
CA GLU A 320 -13.66 11.24 8.12
C GLU A 320 -14.97 12.00 8.28
N THR A 321 -14.86 13.33 8.39
CA THR A 321 -16.00 14.25 8.33
C THR A 321 -15.75 15.23 7.19
N ASP A 322 -16.69 15.33 6.25
CA ASP A 322 -16.55 16.17 5.05
C ASP A 322 -15.26 15.88 4.25
N GLU A 323 -14.93 14.59 4.06
CA GLU A 323 -13.72 14.11 3.35
C GLU A 323 -12.38 14.49 4.03
N VAL A 324 -12.42 14.90 5.30
CA VAL A 324 -11.23 15.24 6.08
C VAL A 324 -11.16 14.38 7.33
N PHE A 325 -10.01 13.77 7.57
CA PHE A 325 -9.73 13.03 8.79
C PHE A 325 -9.76 13.94 10.02
N ASN A 326 -10.56 13.57 11.02
CA ASN A 326 -10.70 14.32 12.25
C ASN A 326 -9.74 13.80 13.33
N GLU A 327 -8.48 14.23 13.25
CA GLU A 327 -7.41 13.84 14.20
C GLU A 327 -7.83 14.01 15.66
N GLN A 328 -8.49 15.13 16.01
CA GLN A 328 -8.91 15.39 17.38
C GLN A 328 -9.92 14.34 17.90
N VAL A 329 -10.90 13.97 17.07
CA VAL A 329 -11.91 12.97 17.49
C VAL A 329 -11.29 11.59 17.60
N HIS A 330 -10.39 11.23 16.68
CA HIS A 330 -9.63 10.00 16.75
C HIS A 330 -8.76 9.92 18.02
N ASP A 331 -8.05 11.01 18.36
CA ASP A 331 -7.20 11.09 19.55
C ASP A 331 -8.02 11.01 20.85
N ASP A 332 -9.19 11.64 20.89
CA ASP A 332 -10.13 11.59 22.01
C ASP A 332 -10.66 10.15 22.24
N ASP A 333 -11.07 9.47 21.16
CA ASP A 333 -11.56 8.08 21.22
C ASP A 333 -10.43 7.11 21.57
N THR A 334 -9.22 7.31 21.03
CA THR A 334 -8.01 6.53 21.37
C THR A 334 -7.67 6.66 22.85
N SER A 335 -7.71 7.87 23.39
CA SER A 335 -7.50 8.13 24.82
C SER A 335 -8.56 7.45 25.66
N SER A 336 -9.83 7.51 25.23
CA SER A 336 -10.96 6.87 25.91
C SER A 336 -10.84 5.34 25.93
N LEU A 337 -10.44 4.72 24.81
CA LEU A 337 -10.15 3.29 24.72
C LEU A 337 -9.00 2.89 25.65
N SER A 338 -7.94 3.69 25.68
CA SER A 338 -6.80 3.49 26.58
C SER A 338 -7.20 3.48 28.04
N HIS A 339 -7.99 4.47 28.47
CA HIS A 339 -8.50 4.51 29.84
C HIS A 339 -9.38 3.32 30.19
N LEU A 340 -10.26 2.90 29.27
CA LEU A 340 -11.09 1.71 29.46
C LEU A 340 -10.22 0.46 29.62
N LEU A 341 -9.23 0.27 28.74
CA LEU A 341 -8.32 -0.87 28.76
C LEU A 341 -7.57 -0.96 30.08
N PHE A 342 -7.01 0.14 30.57
CA PHE A 342 -6.30 0.18 31.85
C PHE A 342 -7.21 -0.12 33.04
N SER A 343 -8.42 0.45 33.04
CA SER A 343 -9.43 0.15 34.06
C SER A 343 -9.78 -1.34 34.09
N MET A 344 -10.01 -1.95 32.92
CA MET A 344 -10.32 -3.37 32.80
C MET A 344 -9.14 -4.27 33.22
N ARG A 345 -7.89 -3.81 33.04
CA ARG A 345 -6.67 -4.48 33.52
C ARG A 345 -6.40 -4.28 35.02
N GLY A 346 -7.31 -3.63 35.75
CA GLY A 346 -7.22 -3.44 37.19
C GLY A 346 -6.20 -2.36 37.60
N GLU A 347 -5.93 -1.40 36.72
CA GLU A 347 -5.12 -0.25 37.09
C GLU A 347 -5.73 0.50 38.28
N LYS A 348 -4.88 0.89 39.22
CA LYS A 348 -5.33 1.62 40.40
C LYS A 348 -5.68 3.07 40.03
N PRO A 349 -6.74 3.66 40.65
CA PRO A 349 -7.17 5.02 40.34
C PRO A 349 -6.06 6.08 40.43
N GLU A 350 -5.15 5.95 41.40
CA GLU A 350 -4.03 6.88 41.56
C GLU A 350 -3.09 6.89 40.35
N VAL A 351 -2.88 5.75 39.69
CA VAL A 351 -2.04 5.64 38.48
C VAL A 351 -2.78 6.25 37.28
N SER A 352 -4.08 5.98 37.15
CA SER A 352 -4.90 6.54 36.06
C SER A 352 -4.99 8.06 36.14
N VAL A 353 -5.18 8.62 37.34
CA VAL A 353 -5.18 10.07 37.58
C VAL A 353 -3.80 10.65 37.29
N GLN A 354 -2.72 10.02 37.75
CA GLN A 354 -1.36 10.48 37.46
C GLN A 354 -1.09 10.56 35.95
N ARG A 355 -1.48 9.52 35.19
CA ARG A 355 -1.32 9.51 33.73
C ARG A 355 -2.12 10.62 33.05
N ALA A 356 -3.38 10.81 33.42
CA ALA A 356 -4.23 11.86 32.85
C ALA A 356 -3.66 13.27 33.10
N LEU A 357 -3.07 13.51 34.28
CA LEU A 357 -2.41 14.78 34.57
C LEU A 357 -1.12 14.96 33.76
N GLN A 358 -0.39 13.88 33.50
CA GLN A 358 0.83 13.89 32.69
C GLN A 358 0.54 14.13 31.20
N SER A 359 -0.50 13.49 30.65
CA SER A 359 -0.90 13.67 29.23
C SER A 359 -1.28 15.12 28.94
N GLU A 360 -2.00 15.76 29.85
CA GLU A 360 -2.38 17.18 29.79
C GLU A 360 -1.24 18.15 30.14
N ARG A 361 -0.03 17.64 30.40
CA ARG A 361 1.17 18.42 30.79
C ARG A 361 0.93 19.34 32.00
N ILE A 362 -0.01 18.98 32.87
CA ILE A 362 -0.33 19.73 34.09
C ILE A 362 0.92 19.99 34.96
N PRO A 363 1.86 19.03 35.14
CA PRO A 363 3.07 19.29 35.92
C PRO A 363 3.96 20.42 35.36
N SER A 364 3.85 20.72 34.06
CA SER A 364 4.61 21.79 33.41
C SER A 364 3.90 23.14 33.42
N MET A 365 2.63 23.20 33.84
CA MET A 365 1.88 24.45 33.90
C MET A 365 2.37 25.33 35.06
N THR A 366 2.77 26.56 34.76
CA THR A 366 3.29 27.52 35.75
C THR A 366 2.30 27.77 36.90
N GLY A 367 0.99 27.78 36.62
CA GLY A 367 -0.06 27.94 37.64
C GLY A 367 -0.22 26.75 38.59
N CYS A 368 0.35 25.59 38.27
CA CYS A 368 0.30 24.38 39.09
C CYS A 368 1.60 24.13 39.87
N GLN A 369 2.66 24.89 39.59
CA GLN A 369 3.97 24.72 40.24
C GLN A 369 3.88 24.99 41.75
N ASN A 370 4.45 24.08 42.56
CA ASN A 370 4.46 24.15 44.02
C ASN A 370 3.07 24.24 44.68
N THR A 371 2.02 23.84 43.97
CA THR A 371 0.66 23.78 44.52
C THR A 371 0.32 22.36 44.96
N ALA A 372 -0.36 22.23 46.11
CA ALA A 372 -0.90 20.96 46.57
C ALA A 372 -2.42 21.06 46.63
N THR A 373 -3.07 20.23 45.83
CA THR A 373 -4.51 20.26 45.61
C THR A 373 -5.07 18.86 45.76
N CYS A 374 -6.21 18.72 46.41
CA CYS A 374 -6.92 17.47 46.49
C CYS A 374 -8.02 17.46 45.43
N VAL A 375 -8.10 16.35 44.70
CA VAL A 375 -9.16 16.11 43.72
C VAL A 375 -10.01 14.97 44.25
N VAL A 376 -11.30 15.25 44.46
CA VAL A 376 -12.30 14.27 44.85
C VAL A 376 -13.22 14.03 43.67
N ILE A 377 -13.32 12.77 43.25
CA ILE A 377 -14.24 12.33 42.19
C ILE A 377 -15.37 11.57 42.86
N ALA A 378 -16.58 12.13 42.83
CA ALA A 378 -17.76 11.51 43.40
C ALA A 378 -18.96 11.74 42.47
N GLU A 379 -19.75 10.70 42.19
CA GLU A 379 -20.95 10.78 41.33
C GLU A 379 -20.68 11.44 39.95
N LYS A 380 -19.54 11.12 39.32
CA LYS A 380 -19.08 11.74 38.05
C LYS A 380 -18.86 13.26 38.13
N LYS A 381 -18.80 13.84 39.33
CA LYS A 381 -18.43 15.23 39.56
C LYS A 381 -17.01 15.28 40.10
N LEU A 382 -16.28 16.27 39.61
CA LEU A 382 -14.93 16.55 40.02
C LEU A 382 -14.95 17.77 40.95
N GLN A 383 -14.49 17.58 42.19
CA GLN A 383 -14.29 18.65 43.14
C GLN A 383 -12.79 18.84 43.37
N VAL A 384 -12.31 20.04 43.09
CA VAL A 384 -10.91 20.45 43.29
C VAL A 384 -10.87 21.39 44.46
N THR A 385 -10.05 21.10 45.48
CA THR A 385 -9.93 21.96 46.65
C THR A 385 -8.47 22.05 47.09
N PRO A 386 -7.95 23.26 47.38
CA PRO A 386 -6.60 23.41 47.92
C PRO A 386 -6.42 22.53 49.15
N LEU A 387 -5.32 21.79 49.23
CA LEU A 387 -5.07 20.86 50.34
C LEU A 387 -5.12 21.60 51.70
N LEU A 388 -4.65 22.85 51.72
CA LEU A 388 -4.70 23.71 52.90
C LEU A 388 -6.13 23.95 53.41
N ASP A 389 -7.12 24.10 52.52
CA ASP A 389 -8.49 24.36 52.93
C ASP A 389 -9.17 23.11 53.48
N ILE A 390 -8.82 21.93 52.95
CA ILE A 390 -9.23 20.64 53.51
C ILE A 390 -8.64 20.45 54.92
N LEU A 391 -7.35 20.74 55.10
CA LEU A 391 -6.69 20.61 56.40
C LEU A 391 -7.30 21.56 57.45
N LYS A 392 -7.64 22.79 57.06
CA LYS A 392 -8.37 23.74 57.93
C LYS A 392 -9.74 23.20 58.32
N ALA A 393 -10.52 22.71 57.36
CA ALA A 393 -11.85 22.15 57.61
C ALA A 393 -11.79 20.93 58.54
N PHE A 394 -10.83 20.03 58.31
CA PHE A 394 -10.61 18.84 59.14
C PHE A 394 -10.24 19.22 60.58
N SER A 395 -9.29 20.14 60.76
CA SER A 395 -8.87 20.56 62.11
C SER A 395 -9.98 21.31 62.86
N ALA A 396 -10.76 22.12 62.16
CA ALA A 396 -11.95 22.76 62.73
C ALA A 396 -12.98 21.72 63.21
N SER A 397 -13.19 20.64 62.45
CA SER A 397 -14.09 19.55 62.83
C SER A 397 -13.63 18.79 64.09
N LEU A 398 -12.33 18.77 64.35
CA LEU A 398 -11.71 18.12 65.51
C LEU A 398 -11.49 19.05 66.71
N SER A 399 -11.86 20.33 66.61
CA SER A 399 -11.58 21.36 67.63
C SER A 399 -10.09 21.50 67.98
N LEU A 400 -9.19 21.19 67.04
CA LEU A 400 -7.74 21.31 67.23
C LEU A 400 -7.28 22.74 66.89
N PRO A 401 -6.38 23.36 67.68
CA PRO A 401 -5.80 24.65 67.34
C PRO A 401 -4.99 24.54 66.05
N VAL A 402 -5.40 25.28 65.02
CA VAL A 402 -4.72 25.30 63.71
C VAL A 402 -3.65 26.39 63.70
N ASP A 403 -2.39 25.99 63.59
CA ASP A 403 -1.34 26.88 63.12
C ASP A 403 -1.22 26.78 61.59
N VAL A 404 -1.66 27.84 60.90
CA VAL A 404 -1.64 27.91 59.43
C VAL A 404 -0.22 27.79 58.88
N HIS A 405 0.78 28.26 59.63
CA HIS A 405 2.18 28.24 59.19
C HIS A 405 2.72 26.80 59.20
N GLN A 406 2.42 26.02 60.25
CA GLN A 406 2.78 24.61 60.32
C GLN A 406 2.14 23.77 59.20
N MET A 407 0.89 24.08 58.82
CA MET A 407 0.24 23.40 57.69
C MET A 407 0.88 23.75 56.34
N GLN A 408 1.33 24.99 56.17
CA GLN A 408 2.06 25.40 54.97
C GLN A 408 3.43 24.73 54.88
N ASP A 409 4.16 24.63 56.01
CA ASP A 409 5.43 23.92 56.09
C ASP A 409 5.27 22.43 55.78
N PHE A 410 4.20 21.80 56.26
CA PHE A 410 3.86 20.42 55.93
C PHE A 410 3.63 20.23 54.41
N ILE A 411 2.84 21.10 53.79
CA ILE A 411 2.60 21.06 52.33
C ILE A 411 3.92 21.25 51.56
N ALA A 412 4.76 22.20 51.97
CA ALA A 412 6.07 22.41 51.36
C ALA A 412 6.97 21.18 51.48
N SER A 413 6.94 20.50 52.63
CA SER A 413 7.70 19.26 52.85
C SER A 413 7.23 18.10 51.97
N LEU A 414 5.92 17.99 51.72
CA LEU A 414 5.35 17.00 50.79
C LEU A 414 5.82 17.24 49.36
N ASN A 415 5.80 18.50 48.90
CA ASN A 415 6.29 18.86 47.57
C ASN A 415 7.78 18.51 47.39
N LEU A 416 8.59 18.71 48.45
CA LEU A 416 10.01 18.38 48.46
C LEU A 416 10.26 16.86 48.41
N ALA A 417 9.46 16.07 49.14
CA ALA A 417 9.54 14.62 49.15
C ALA A 417 9.14 14.00 47.79
N VAL A 418 8.11 14.54 47.14
CA VAL A 418 7.68 14.10 45.80
C VAL A 418 8.74 14.42 44.75
N SER A 419 9.42 15.57 44.86
CA SER A 419 10.51 15.97 43.94
C SER A 419 11.77 15.09 44.01
N GLN A 420 11.91 14.26 45.06
CA GLN A 420 13.04 13.34 45.23
C GLN A 420 12.76 11.92 44.70
N HIS A 421 11.53 11.64 44.26
CA HIS A 421 11.08 10.33 43.79
C HIS A 421 10.54 10.33 42.35
N VAL A 422 10.70 11.44 41.62
CA VAL A 422 10.42 11.56 40.18
C VAL A 422 11.70 11.44 39.37
#